data_AF-A0A7K8DNR7-F1
#
_entry.id   AF-A0A7K8DNR7-F1
#
_cell.length_a   1.000
_cell.length_b   1.000
_cell.length_c   1.000
_cell.angle_alpha   90.00
_cell.angle_beta   90.00
_cell.angle_gamma   90.00
#
_symmetry.space_group_name_H-M   'P 1'
#
loop_
_entity.id
_entity.type
_entity.pdbx_description
1 polymer ?
#
loop_
_entity_poly.entity_id
_entity_poly.type
_entity_poly.pdbx_seq_one_letter_code
_entity_poly.pdbx_strand_id
1 'polypeptide(L)'
;QGVLVPGLGTFAVVHEQINGTEDVYVVRRPVFQLDMDMSCLQELVFPTVTIPGDIEIMPLDYWWLSQTNSLPPDMVRGCVEETILLYSFQLRTRQRPAFTFENIGILSCQDNVLCMQFHCSCIAGLESQDIWVALLLT
;
A
#
# COMPACT_ATOMS: atom_id res chain seq x y z
N GLN A 1 -6.49 7.08 8.54
CA GLN A 1 -6.35 5.72 9.10
C GLN A 1 -5.51 4.89 8.15
N GLY A 2 -4.70 4.00 8.69
CA GLY A 2 -3.89 3.04 7.94
C GLY A 2 -4.15 1.60 8.37
N VAL A 3 -3.72 0.67 7.54
CA VAL A 3 -3.85 -0.77 7.75
C VAL A 3 -2.48 -1.41 7.62
N LEU A 4 -2.03 -2.09 8.68
CA LEU A 4 -0.82 -2.89 8.70
C LEU A 4 -1.10 -4.30 8.18
N VAL A 5 -0.34 -4.72 7.17
CA VAL A 5 -0.24 -6.10 6.70
C VAL A 5 1.05 -6.71 7.28
N PRO A 6 0.96 -7.57 8.32
CA PRO A 6 2.12 -8.06 9.05
C PRO A 6 3.17 -8.73 8.15
N GLY A 7 4.43 -8.32 8.29
CA GLY A 7 5.54 -8.88 7.52
C GLY A 7 5.63 -8.38 6.08
N LEU A 8 4.75 -7.46 5.65
CA LEU A 8 4.79 -6.87 4.31
C LEU A 8 4.94 -5.34 4.35
N GLY A 9 4.02 -4.65 5.03
CA GLY A 9 4.01 -3.19 5.04
C GLY A 9 2.67 -2.60 5.50
N THR A 10 2.59 -1.27 5.47
CA THR A 10 1.44 -0.51 5.94
C THR A 10 0.87 0.34 4.82
N PHE A 11 -0.43 0.22 4.58
CA PHE A 11 -1.20 1.14 3.74
C PHE A 11 -1.74 2.29 4.57
N ALA A 12 -1.70 3.51 4.06
CA ALA A 12 -2.39 4.64 4.68
C ALA A 12 -2.85 5.64 3.63
N VAL A 13 -3.74 6.53 4.04
CA VAL A 13 -4.08 7.74 3.30
C VAL A 13 -3.52 8.92 4.09
N VAL A 14 -2.62 9.68 3.46
CA VAL A 14 -2.05 10.90 4.02
C VAL A 14 -2.72 12.11 3.40
N HIS A 15 -2.85 13.18 4.18
CA HIS A 15 -3.30 14.47 3.65
C HIS A 15 -2.07 15.31 3.29
N GLU A 16 -2.03 15.82 2.09
CA GLU A 16 -0.94 16.63 1.57
C GLU A 16 -1.49 17.98 1.13
N GLN A 17 -0.83 19.07 1.53
CA GLN A 17 -1.19 20.40 1.09
C GLN A 17 -0.42 20.75 -0.18
N ILE A 18 -1.16 21.08 -1.23
CA ILE A 18 -0.62 21.53 -2.51
C ILE A 18 -0.97 23.00 -2.65
N ASN A 19 0.05 23.84 -2.81
CA ASN A 19 -0.13 25.26 -3.06
C ASN A 19 -0.42 25.45 -4.55
N GLY A 20 -1.66 25.80 -4.87
CA GLY A 20 -2.02 26.33 -6.18
C GLY A 20 -1.66 27.81 -6.30
N THR A 21 -1.95 28.38 -7.47
CA THR A 21 -1.65 29.77 -7.80
C THR A 21 -2.45 30.78 -6.96
N GLU A 22 -3.69 30.43 -6.60
CA GLU A 22 -4.60 31.28 -5.80
C GLU A 22 -5.07 30.61 -4.50
N ASP A 23 -5.13 29.27 -4.45
CA ASP A 23 -5.68 28.50 -3.34
C ASP A 23 -4.72 27.41 -2.83
N VAL A 24 -4.94 26.95 -1.60
CA VAL A 24 -4.28 25.76 -1.03
C VAL A 24 -5.26 24.59 -1.07
N TYR A 25 -4.87 23.52 -1.76
CA TYR A 25 -5.66 22.30 -1.86
C TYR A 25 -5.14 21.25 -0.89
N VAL A 26 -6.04 20.58 -0.18
CA VAL A 26 -5.72 19.41 0.64
C VAL A 26 -6.09 18.17 -0.16
N VAL A 27 -5.10 17.39 -0.57
CA VAL A 27 -5.31 16.14 -1.31
C VAL A 27 -5.08 14.93 -0.40
N ARG A 28 -5.80 13.85 -0.67
CA ARG A 28 -5.76 12.56 0.00
C ARG A 28 -4.93 11.57 -0.83
N ARG A 29 -3.66 11.44 -0.49
CA ARG A 29 -2.73 10.56 -1.22
C ARG A 29 -2.64 9.17 -0.58
N PRO A 30 -2.79 8.08 -1.35
CA PRO A 30 -2.49 6.75 -0.84
C PRO A 30 -0.98 6.56 -0.71
N VAL A 31 -0.55 5.91 0.36
CA VAL A 31 0.84 5.57 0.62
C VAL A 31 0.97 4.12 1.03
N PHE A 32 2.10 3.52 0.65
CA PHE A 32 2.50 2.20 1.12
C PHE A 32 3.91 2.31 1.70
N GLN A 33 4.02 2.08 3.00
CA GLN A 33 5.29 2.00 3.70
C GLN A 33 5.69 0.53 3.81
N LEU A 34 6.74 0.15 3.10
CA LEU A 34 7.27 -1.20 3.14
C LEU A 34 7.87 -1.51 4.52
N ASP A 35 7.55 -2.69 5.06
CA ASP A 35 8.05 -3.17 6.36
C ASP A 35 8.37 -4.68 6.29
N MET A 36 9.15 -5.04 5.26
CA MET A 36 9.70 -6.39 5.09
C MET A 36 11.09 -6.50 5.72
N ASP A 37 11.45 -7.71 6.17
CA ASP A 37 12.81 -8.02 6.61
C ASP A 37 13.83 -7.72 5.49
N MET A 38 14.83 -6.91 5.80
CA MET A 38 15.89 -6.49 4.87
C MET A 38 16.64 -7.68 4.25
N SER A 39 16.76 -8.80 4.96
CA SER A 39 17.37 -10.04 4.44
C SER A 39 16.59 -10.64 3.25
N CYS A 40 15.30 -10.32 3.11
CA CYS A 40 14.48 -10.69 1.97
C CYS A 40 14.67 -9.77 0.76
N LEU A 41 15.07 -8.51 0.99
CA LEU A 41 15.12 -7.47 -0.03
C LEU A 41 16.46 -7.42 -0.77
N GLN A 42 17.55 -7.92 -0.17
CA GLN A 42 18.89 -8.00 -0.79
C GLN A 42 19.36 -6.67 -1.41
N GLU A 43 19.39 -6.62 -2.75
CA GLU A 43 19.88 -5.52 -3.58
C GLU A 43 18.76 -4.59 -4.06
N LEU A 44 17.51 -4.85 -3.65
CA LEU A 44 16.36 -4.03 -4.02
C LEU A 44 16.42 -2.68 -3.31
N VAL A 45 16.21 -1.63 -4.09
CA VAL A 45 15.96 -0.29 -3.59
C VAL A 45 14.45 -0.13 -3.42
N PHE A 46 14.01 0.64 -2.44
CA PHE A 46 12.60 0.96 -2.27
C PHE A 46 12.45 2.42 -1.80
N PRO A 47 11.39 3.12 -2.22
CA PRO A 47 11.16 4.50 -1.80
C PRO A 47 11.03 4.59 -0.27
N THR A 48 11.72 5.55 0.33
CA THR A 48 11.51 5.89 1.74
C THR A 48 10.19 6.64 1.85
N VAL A 49 9.16 5.94 2.31
CA VAL A 49 7.84 6.51 2.60
C VAL A 49 7.64 6.48 4.10
N THR A 50 7.27 7.62 4.70
CA THR A 50 6.99 7.72 6.13
C THR A 50 5.54 8.12 6.32
N ILE A 51 4.80 7.29 7.05
CA ILE A 51 3.44 7.61 7.46
C ILE A 51 3.51 8.54 8.70
N PRO A 52 2.84 9.71 8.68
CA PRO A 52 2.76 10.60 9.83
C PRO A 52 2.24 9.88 11.09
N GLY A 53 2.84 10.19 12.25
CA GLY A 53 2.56 9.49 13.51
C GLY A 53 1.18 9.77 14.12
N ASP A 54 0.46 10.78 13.63
CA ASP A 54 -0.92 11.09 13.98
C ASP A 54 -1.94 10.19 13.24
N ILE A 55 -1.51 9.43 12.23
CA ILE A 55 -2.37 8.47 11.54
C ILE A 55 -2.48 7.20 12.37
N GLU A 56 -3.69 6.92 12.85
CA GLU A 56 -4.04 5.66 13.49
C GLU A 56 -3.83 4.48 12.52
N ILE A 57 -3.00 3.51 12.94
CA ILE A 57 -2.71 2.27 12.19
C ILE A 57 -3.42 1.10 12.86
N MET A 58 -4.32 0.47 12.12
CA MET A 58 -5.02 -0.74 12.56
C MET A 58 -4.37 -1.99 11.96
N PRO A 59 -4.35 -3.12 12.67
CA PRO A 59 -3.96 -4.39 12.06
C PRO A 59 -4.99 -4.81 11.01
N LEU A 60 -4.56 -5.64 10.06
CA LEU A 60 -5.47 -6.30 9.12
C LEU A 60 -6.58 -7.06 9.88
N ASP A 61 -7.84 -6.75 9.56
CA ASP A 61 -8.99 -7.35 10.21
C ASP A 61 -9.33 -8.71 9.60
N TYR A 62 -8.77 -9.77 10.20
CA TYR A 62 -9.05 -11.14 9.79
C TYR A 62 -10.50 -11.57 10.01
N TRP A 63 -11.22 -10.95 10.96
CA TRP A 63 -12.63 -11.24 11.18
C TRP A 63 -13.48 -10.66 10.05
N TRP A 64 -13.21 -9.42 9.65
CA TRP A 64 -13.85 -8.82 8.49
C TRP A 64 -13.52 -9.59 7.20
N LEU A 65 -12.25 -9.93 6.99
CA LEU A 65 -11.84 -10.72 5.81
C LEU A 65 -12.53 -12.08 5.77
N SER A 66 -12.63 -12.79 6.90
CA SER A 66 -13.29 -14.10 7.03
C SER A 66 -14.73 -14.12 6.50
N GLN A 67 -15.44 -13.00 6.66
CA GLN A 67 -16.82 -12.86 6.20
C GLN A 67 -16.92 -12.70 4.68
N THR A 68 -15.87 -12.18 4.03
CA THR A 68 -15.86 -11.96 2.58
C THR A 68 -15.55 -13.22 1.78
N ASN A 69 -14.81 -14.16 2.38
CA ASN A 69 -14.34 -15.39 1.73
C ASN A 69 -14.96 -16.68 2.30
N SER A 70 -15.83 -16.58 3.33
CA SER A 70 -16.45 -17.73 4.00
C SER A 70 -15.45 -18.74 4.57
N LEU A 71 -14.24 -18.29 4.93
CA LEU A 71 -13.20 -19.10 5.56
C LEU A 71 -13.07 -18.71 7.04
N PRO A 72 -12.70 -19.63 7.95
CA PRO A 72 -12.45 -19.29 9.35
C PRO A 72 -11.34 -18.22 9.49
N PRO A 73 -11.45 -17.26 10.43
CA PRO A 73 -10.45 -16.20 10.61
C PRO A 73 -9.01 -16.70 10.75
N ASP A 74 -8.80 -17.81 11.46
CA ASP A 74 -7.47 -18.41 11.63
C ASP A 74 -6.92 -18.99 10.33
N MET A 75 -7.78 -19.53 9.47
CA MET A 75 -7.40 -19.99 8.14
C MET A 75 -7.03 -18.81 7.24
N VAL A 76 -7.80 -17.73 7.28
CA VAL A 76 -7.50 -16.50 6.53
C VAL A 76 -6.15 -15.91 6.97
N ARG A 77 -5.90 -15.87 8.27
CA ARG A 77 -4.61 -15.46 8.83
C ARG A 77 -3.48 -16.32 8.27
N GLY A 78 -3.60 -17.64 8.33
CA GLY A 78 -2.63 -18.57 7.77
C GLY A 78 -2.35 -18.31 6.30
N CYS A 79 -3.40 -18.12 5.49
CA CYS A 79 -3.24 -17.81 4.06
C CYS A 79 -2.47 -16.50 3.82
N VAL A 80 -2.76 -15.44 4.59
CA VAL A 80 -2.06 -14.16 4.48
C VAL A 80 -0.59 -14.33 4.86
N GLU A 81 -0.30 -14.96 6.00
CA GLU A 81 1.07 -15.20 6.49
C GLU A 81 1.88 -16.05 5.50
N GLU A 82 1.32 -17.16 5.02
CA GLU A 82 1.98 -18.04 4.03
C GLU A 82 2.24 -17.33 2.70
N THR A 83 1.31 -16.51 2.23
CA THR A 83 1.47 -15.73 0.99
C THR A 83 2.61 -14.72 1.11
N ILE A 84 2.70 -14.03 2.25
CA ILE A 84 3.76 -13.04 2.53
C ILE A 84 5.12 -13.74 2.68
N LEU A 85 5.15 -14.91 3.34
CA LEU A 85 6.37 -15.72 3.45
C LEU A 85 6.84 -16.22 2.08
N LEU A 86 5.94 -16.71 1.23
CA LEU A 86 6.26 -17.14 -0.13
C LEU A 86 6.82 -15.97 -0.96
N TYR A 87 6.16 -14.81 -0.90
CA TYR A 87 6.63 -13.60 -1.60
C TYR A 87 8.02 -13.18 -1.12
N SER A 88 8.24 -13.16 0.19
CA SER A 88 9.53 -12.84 0.81
C SER A 88 10.63 -13.81 0.35
N PHE A 89 10.33 -15.10 0.27
CA PHE A 89 11.25 -16.11 -0.24
C PHE A 89 11.56 -15.91 -1.73
N GLN A 90 10.57 -15.55 -2.53
CA GLN A 90 10.76 -15.25 -3.95
C GLN A 90 11.68 -14.05 -4.15
N LEU A 91 11.44 -12.94 -3.44
CA LEU A 91 12.33 -11.77 -3.48
C LEU A 91 13.76 -12.13 -3.09
N ARG A 92 13.94 -12.91 -2.02
CA ARG A 92 15.24 -13.41 -1.57
C ARG A 92 15.93 -14.30 -2.60
N THR A 93 15.19 -15.04 -3.40
CA THR A 93 15.76 -15.88 -4.47
C THR A 93 15.90 -15.14 -5.79
N ARG A 94 15.82 -13.80 -5.76
CA ARG A 94 15.82 -12.91 -6.93
C ARG A 94 14.69 -13.16 -7.93
N GLN A 95 13.68 -13.93 -7.52
CA GLN A 95 12.43 -13.98 -8.24
C GLN A 95 11.68 -12.69 -7.89
N ARG A 96 11.24 -11.95 -8.91
CA ARG A 96 10.65 -10.61 -8.73
C ARG A 96 9.18 -10.60 -9.16
N PRO A 97 8.33 -11.42 -8.53
CA PRO A 97 6.92 -11.43 -8.87
C PRO A 97 6.27 -10.09 -8.50
N ALA A 98 5.24 -9.74 -9.24
CA ALA A 98 4.32 -8.69 -8.83
C ALA A 98 3.41 -9.23 -7.71
N PHE A 99 3.15 -8.40 -6.70
CA PHE A 99 2.15 -8.65 -5.67
C PHE A 99 0.97 -7.72 -5.91
N THR A 100 -0.15 -8.29 -6.35
CA THR A 100 -1.34 -7.53 -6.75
C THR A 100 -2.32 -7.42 -5.59
N PHE A 101 -2.78 -6.19 -5.34
CA PHE A 101 -3.93 -5.88 -4.50
C PHE A 101 -5.04 -5.36 -5.41
N GLU A 102 -6.02 -6.21 -5.73
CA GLU A 102 -7.02 -6.02 -6.81
C GLU A 102 -7.59 -4.60 -6.92
N ASN A 103 -7.97 -3.98 -5.79
CA ASN A 103 -8.61 -2.66 -5.78
C ASN A 103 -7.69 -1.52 -5.30
N ILE A 104 -6.42 -1.82 -5.04
CA ILE A 104 -5.48 -0.86 -4.44
C ILE A 104 -4.33 -0.57 -5.41
N GLY A 105 -3.64 -1.59 -5.89
CA GLY A 105 -2.45 -1.42 -6.71
C GLY A 105 -1.58 -2.66 -6.80
N ILE A 106 -0.37 -2.48 -7.33
CA ILE A 106 0.59 -3.55 -7.55
C ILE A 106 1.92 -3.17 -6.93
N LEU A 107 2.43 -4.00 -6.02
CA LEU A 107 3.80 -3.93 -5.53
C LEU A 107 4.68 -4.75 -6.46
N SER A 108 5.58 -4.10 -7.19
CA SER A 108 6.41 -4.79 -8.19
C SER A 108 7.82 -4.20 -8.25
N CYS A 109 8.74 -4.98 -8.82
CA CYS A 109 10.11 -4.56 -9.05
C CYS A 109 10.25 -4.01 -10.47
N GLN A 110 10.67 -2.75 -10.60
CA GLN A 110 11.05 -2.14 -11.86
C GLN A 110 12.48 -1.60 -11.72
N ASP A 111 13.40 -2.07 -12.56
CA ASP A 111 14.81 -1.63 -12.55
C ASP A 111 15.49 -1.73 -11.15
N ASN A 112 15.27 -2.85 -10.44
CA ASN A 112 15.70 -3.09 -9.05
C ASN A 112 15.01 -2.24 -7.99
N VAL A 113 14.02 -1.44 -8.35
CA VAL A 113 13.21 -0.65 -7.41
C VAL A 113 11.92 -1.38 -7.11
N LEU A 114 11.74 -1.82 -5.86
CA LEU A 114 10.48 -2.36 -5.35
C LEU A 114 9.58 -1.20 -4.93
N CYS A 115 8.50 -0.97 -5.65
CA CYS A 115 7.59 0.13 -5.38
C CYS A 115 6.12 -0.26 -5.54
N MET A 116 5.26 0.41 -4.77
CA MET A 116 3.82 0.27 -4.89
C MET A 116 3.30 1.23 -5.95
N GLN A 117 2.59 0.70 -6.93
CA GLN A 117 1.88 1.45 -7.96
C GLN A 117 0.39 1.37 -7.70
N PHE A 118 -0.22 2.48 -7.26
CA PHE A 118 -1.65 2.52 -6.99
C PHE A 118 -2.46 2.56 -8.29
N HIS A 119 -3.59 1.85 -8.31
CA HIS A 119 -4.52 1.93 -9.42
C HIS A 119 -5.16 3.31 -9.50
N CYS A 120 -5.40 3.82 -10.71
CA CYS A 120 -6.09 5.09 -10.91
C CYS A 120 -7.47 5.08 -10.24
N SER A 121 -8.16 3.95 -10.22
CA SER A 121 -9.44 3.78 -9.50
C SER A 121 -9.29 3.94 -7.98
N CYS A 122 -8.21 3.43 -7.39
CA CYS A 122 -7.90 3.61 -5.97
C CYS A 122 -7.69 5.10 -5.65
N ILE A 123 -6.90 5.80 -6.46
CA ILE A 123 -6.64 7.23 -6.26
C ILE A 123 -7.91 8.06 -6.50
N ALA A 124 -8.67 7.77 -7.56
CA ALA A 124 -9.93 8.44 -7.87
C ALA A 124 -10.99 8.27 -6.77
N GLY A 125 -10.99 7.13 -6.06
CA GLY A 125 -11.88 6.89 -4.92
C GLY A 125 -11.53 7.70 -3.67
N LEU A 126 -10.36 8.36 -3.62
CA LEU A 126 -9.93 9.16 -2.48
C LEU A 126 -10.31 10.64 -2.61
N GLU A 127 -10.45 11.13 -3.84
CA GLU A 127 -10.67 12.55 -4.14
C GLU A 127 -12.10 12.81 -4.65
N SER A 128 -12.64 13.99 -4.39
CA SER A 128 -13.84 14.44 -5.09
C SER A 128 -13.50 14.90 -6.51
N GLN A 129 -14.49 14.93 -7.39
CA GLN A 129 -14.32 15.39 -8.78
C GLN A 129 -13.80 16.84 -8.85
N ASP A 130 -14.10 17.67 -7.85
CA ASP A 130 -13.66 19.07 -7.76
C ASP A 130 -12.14 19.21 -7.55
N ILE A 131 -11.52 18.28 -6.83
CA ILE A 131 -10.07 18.29 -6.56
C ILE A 131 -9.27 17.92 -7.82
N TRP A 132 -9.78 16.98 -8.62
CA TRP A 132 -9.17 16.61 -9.90
C TRP A 132 -9.17 17.75 -10.91
N VAL A 133 -10.27 18.51 -10.97
CA VAL A 133 -10.37 19.70 -11.85
C VAL A 133 -9.38 20.77 -11.42
N ALA A 134 -9.21 20.99 -10.10
CA ALA A 134 -8.24 21.95 -9.59
C ALA A 134 -6.79 21.58 -9.91
N LEU A 135 -6.40 20.31 -9.73
CA LEU A 135 -5.02 19.83 -10.01
C LEU A 135 -4.64 19.84 -11.50
N LEU A 136 -5.62 19.82 -12.41
CA LEU A 136 -5.39 19.93 -13.86
C LEU A 136 -5.28 21.38 -14.35
N LEU A 137 -5.70 22.35 -13.53
CA LEU A 137 -5.72 23.78 -13.87
C LEU A 137 -4.54 24.57 -13.27
N THR A 138 -3.71 23.93 -12.45
CA THR A 138 -2.40 24.43 -11.97
C THR A 138 -1.27 23.94 -12.86
#